data_AF-A0A1C1D0P3-F1
#
_entry.id   AF-A0A1C1D0P3-F1
#
_cell.length_a   1.000
_cell.length_b   1.000
_cell.length_c   1.000
_cell.angle_alpha   90.00
_cell.angle_beta   90.00
_cell.angle_gamma   90.00
#
_symmetry.space_group_name_H-M   'P 1'
#
loop_
_entity.id
_entity.type
_entity.pdbx_description
1 polymer ?
#
loop_
_entity_poly.entity_id
_entity_poly.type
_entity_poly.pdbx_seq_one_letter_code
_entity_poly.pdbx_strand_id
1 'polypeptide(L)'
;MDSGAHIVAKIPFRVTGPPDLMTKSEVVTVTNVRSHIQASLYPKSSIGNPDARDPVGAEYIIMEDVSRTGVQLHEVWPTMDTHQYMLVTKNPANAVAEMANLTVPAYGSLYLATHARDLRKNGRRR
;
A
#
# COMPACT_ATOMS: atom_id res chain seq x y z
N MET A 1 2.96 22.25 4.59
CA MET A 1 2.83 21.01 5.37
C MET A 1 3.74 21.22 6.57
N ASP A 2 3.24 21.93 7.57
CA ASP A 2 4.09 22.59 8.58
C ASP A 2 3.88 21.96 9.97
N SER A 3 3.16 20.84 10.02
CA SER A 3 2.84 20.13 11.26
C SER A 3 4.00 19.29 11.81
N GLY A 4 5.15 19.27 11.14
CA GLY A 4 6.24 18.33 11.45
C GLY A 4 5.87 16.86 11.20
N ALA A 5 4.74 16.60 10.53
CA ALA A 5 4.35 15.25 10.13
C ALA A 5 5.26 14.75 9.01
N HIS A 6 5.85 13.59 9.20
CA HIS A 6 6.66 12.93 8.19
C HIS A 6 5.76 11.98 7.39
N ILE A 7 5.81 12.16 6.07
CA ILE A 7 5.06 11.35 5.12
C ILE A 7 6.00 10.91 4.01
N VAL A 8 5.73 9.75 3.45
CA VAL A 8 6.43 9.24 2.27
C VAL A 8 5.49 9.35 1.08
N ALA A 9 5.92 10.00 0.01
CA ALA A 9 5.20 9.99 -1.26
C ALA A 9 5.78 8.91 -2.17
N LYS A 10 4.96 7.93 -2.57
CA LYS A 10 5.32 6.92 -3.58
C LYS A 10 4.70 7.31 -4.92
N ILE A 11 5.54 7.39 -5.94
CA ILE A 11 5.10 7.56 -7.32
C ILE A 11 4.89 6.15 -7.91
N PRO A 12 3.73 5.86 -8.54
CA PRO A 12 3.48 4.56 -9.16
C PRO A 12 4.43 4.32 -10.34
N PHE A 13 4.72 3.05 -10.61
CA PHE A 13 5.57 2.68 -11.73
C PHE A 13 4.85 2.94 -13.07
N ARG A 14 5.51 3.63 -14.00
CA ARG A 14 4.91 4.01 -15.30
C ARG A 14 4.50 2.82 -16.17
N VAL A 15 5.04 1.62 -15.91
CA VAL A 15 4.78 0.41 -16.70
C VAL A 15 3.45 -0.26 -16.31
N THR A 16 2.85 0.13 -15.18
CA THR A 16 1.68 -0.54 -14.64
C THR A 16 0.41 0.13 -15.17
N GLY A 17 -0.07 -0.30 -16.35
CA GLY A 17 -1.34 0.11 -17.00
C GLY A 17 -1.85 1.54 -16.75
N PRO A 18 -3.16 1.81 -16.77
CA PRO A 18 -3.68 3.15 -16.54
C PRO A 18 -3.39 3.58 -15.09
N PRO A 19 -2.67 4.70 -14.85
CA PRO A 19 -2.29 5.12 -13.51
C PRO A 19 -3.47 5.17 -12.55
N ASP A 20 -4.58 5.79 -13.00
CA ASP A 20 -5.78 6.03 -12.19
C ASP A 20 -6.30 4.77 -11.51
N LEU A 21 -6.46 3.69 -12.28
CA LEU A 21 -7.01 2.46 -11.75
C LEU A 21 -5.98 1.71 -10.88
N MET A 22 -4.70 1.78 -11.21
CA MET A 22 -3.68 1.06 -10.46
C MET A 22 -3.43 1.67 -9.09
N THR A 23 -3.19 2.99 -9.04
CA THR A 23 -2.99 3.73 -7.79
C THR A 23 -4.18 3.51 -6.86
N LYS A 24 -5.40 3.59 -7.41
CA LYS A 24 -6.64 3.29 -6.68
C LYS A 24 -6.66 1.85 -6.14
N SER A 25 -6.30 0.87 -6.96
CA SER A 25 -6.29 -0.53 -6.54
C SER A 25 -5.22 -0.84 -5.50
N GLU A 26 -4.05 -0.20 -5.57
CA GLU A 26 -2.97 -0.36 -4.59
C GLU A 26 -3.41 0.15 -3.21
N VAL A 27 -3.92 1.39 -3.14
CA VAL A 27 -4.37 1.98 -1.87
C VAL A 27 -5.52 1.18 -1.26
N VAL A 28 -6.47 0.73 -2.07
CA VAL A 28 -7.59 -0.09 -1.59
C VAL A 28 -7.10 -1.45 -1.11
N THR A 29 -6.17 -2.08 -1.81
CA THR A 29 -5.60 -3.38 -1.41
C THR A 29 -4.84 -3.25 -0.10
N VAL A 30 -3.98 -2.23 0.04
CA VAL A 30 -3.24 -1.95 1.28
C VAL A 30 -4.21 -1.69 2.44
N THR A 31 -5.26 -0.91 2.20
CA THR A 31 -6.29 -0.64 3.22
C THR A 31 -7.03 -1.91 3.63
N ASN A 32 -7.40 -2.76 2.66
CA ASN A 32 -8.07 -4.03 2.92
C ASN A 32 -7.17 -5.01 3.70
N VAL A 33 -5.90 -5.14 3.32
CA VAL A 33 -4.95 -5.99 4.06
C VAL A 33 -4.77 -5.46 5.48
N ARG A 34 -4.60 -4.15 5.66
CA ARG A 34 -4.46 -3.51 6.98
C ARG A 34 -5.67 -3.72 7.89
N SER A 35 -6.89 -3.86 7.34
CA SER A 35 -8.09 -4.09 8.15
C SER A 35 -8.27 -5.55 8.60
N HIS A 36 -7.58 -6.51 7.97
CA HIS A 36 -7.73 -7.94 8.26
C HIS A 36 -6.51 -8.56 8.95
N ILE A 37 -5.35 -7.90 8.89
CA ILE A 37 -4.05 -8.41 9.36
C ILE A 37 -3.41 -7.39 10.29
N GLN A 38 -2.32 -7.77 10.96
CA GLN A 38 -1.51 -6.86 11.78
C GLN A 38 -1.22 -5.53 11.07
N ALA A 39 -1.90 -4.48 11.54
CA ALA A 39 -1.92 -3.18 10.90
C ALA A 39 -0.56 -2.46 10.89
N SER A 40 0.37 -2.89 11.74
CA SER A 40 1.72 -2.32 11.85
C SER A 40 2.62 -2.66 10.66
N LEU A 41 2.29 -3.69 9.87
CA LEU A 41 3.13 -4.09 8.74
C LEU A 41 2.94 -3.20 7.51
N TYR A 42 1.75 -2.61 7.34
CA TYR A 42 1.38 -1.85 6.15
C TYR A 42 1.13 -0.39 6.50
N PRO A 43 1.82 0.59 5.88
CA PRO A 43 1.60 2.00 6.18
C PRO A 43 0.19 2.43 5.77
N LYS A 44 -0.39 3.40 6.51
CA LYS A 44 -1.63 4.04 6.05
C LYS A 44 -1.32 4.72 4.73
N SER A 45 -2.19 4.54 3.74
CA SER A 45 -2.03 5.12 2.42
C SER A 45 -3.26 5.92 1.99
N SER A 46 -3.02 7.00 1.26
CA SER A 46 -4.06 7.78 0.59
C SER A 46 -3.57 8.20 -0.81
N ILE A 47 -4.53 8.44 -1.71
CA ILE A 47 -4.24 8.82 -3.09
C ILE A 47 -4.16 10.35 -3.16
N GLY A 48 -3.07 10.86 -3.72
CA GLY A 48 -2.97 12.24 -4.21
C GLY A 48 -3.57 12.32 -5.61
N ASN A 49 -4.51 13.24 -5.82
CA ASN A 49 -5.19 13.43 -7.10
C ASN A 49 -4.38 14.39 -8.00
N PRO A 50 -4.02 14.01 -9.24
CA PRO A 50 -3.35 14.88 -10.22
C PRO A 50 -4.30 15.90 -10.86
N ASP A 51 -5.36 16.33 -10.16
CA ASP A 51 -6.23 17.41 -10.62
C ASP A 51 -5.36 18.57 -11.13
N ALA A 52 -5.84 19.34 -12.10
CA ALA A 52 -5.05 20.42 -12.74
C ALA A 52 -4.48 21.49 -11.79
N ARG A 53 -4.86 21.45 -10.49
CA ARG A 53 -4.34 22.30 -9.42
C ARG A 53 -3.13 21.70 -8.69
N ASP A 54 -2.85 20.41 -8.85
CA ASP A 54 -1.71 19.75 -8.23
C ASP A 54 -0.44 19.96 -9.08
N PRO A 55 0.58 20.66 -8.56
CA PRO A 55 1.82 20.92 -9.29
C PRO A 55 2.63 19.64 -9.61
N VAL A 56 2.35 18.51 -8.95
CA VAL A 56 3.05 17.24 -9.21
C VAL A 56 2.70 16.70 -10.60
N GLY A 57 1.49 16.98 -11.10
CA GLY A 57 1.03 16.57 -12.44
C GLY A 57 0.98 15.05 -12.67
N ALA A 58 1.08 14.26 -11.60
CA ALA A 58 1.06 12.81 -11.62
C ALA A 58 0.39 12.29 -10.34
N GLU A 59 -0.22 11.11 -10.42
CA GLU A 59 -0.71 10.43 -9.22
C GLU A 59 0.44 10.02 -8.32
N TYR A 60 0.18 10.05 -7.02
CA TYR A 60 1.09 9.56 -6.00
C TYR A 60 0.29 8.99 -4.84
N ILE A 61 0.93 8.11 -4.07
CA ILE A 61 0.39 7.54 -2.85
C ILE A 61 1.12 8.20 -1.68
N ILE A 62 0.39 8.91 -0.84
CA ILE A 62 0.93 9.41 0.43
C ILE A 62 0.84 8.27 1.43
N MET A 63 1.95 7.99 2.10
CA MET A 63 2.07 6.93 3.08
C MET A 63 2.61 7.46 4.41
N GLU A 64 2.22 6.80 5.49
CA GLU A 64 2.81 6.95 6.81
C GLU A 64 4.34 6.69 6.77
N ASP A 65 5.13 7.60 7.33
CA ASP A 65 6.57 7.39 7.47
C ASP A 65 6.88 6.43 8.63
N VAL A 66 7.24 5.20 8.28
CA VAL A 66 7.63 4.15 9.22
C VAL A 66 9.08 4.24 9.67
N SER A 67 9.92 5.06 9.03
CA SER A 67 11.37 5.07 9.27
C SER A 67 11.74 5.55 10.67
N ARG A 68 10.83 6.24 11.36
CA ARG A 68 11.03 6.71 12.74
C ARG A 68 10.65 5.71 13.82
N THR A 69 9.84 4.71 13.51
CA THR A 69 9.33 3.73 14.50
C THR A 69 10.09 2.40 14.42
N GLY A 70 11.24 2.37 13.74
CA GLY A 70 12.02 1.16 13.59
C GLY A 70 13.48 1.44 13.29
N VAL A 71 14.25 0.35 13.26
CA VAL A 71 15.64 0.32 12.81
C VAL A 71 15.70 -0.48 11.52
N GLN A 72 16.62 -0.15 10.64
CA GLN A 72 16.76 -0.92 9.42
C GLN A 72 17.24 -2.31 9.79
N LEU A 73 16.54 -3.33 9.28
CA LEU A 73 16.85 -4.71 9.65
C LEU A 73 18.32 -5.05 9.34
N HIS A 74 18.87 -4.51 8.25
CA HIS A 74 20.25 -4.73 7.84
C HIS A 74 21.30 -4.27 8.88
N GLU A 75 21.01 -3.23 9.66
CA GLU A 75 21.93 -2.68 10.66
C GLU A 75 22.03 -3.58 11.88
N VAL A 76 20.89 -4.17 12.26
CA VAL A 76 20.78 -5.01 13.46
C VAL A 76 20.97 -6.50 13.15
N TRP A 77 20.75 -6.93 11.90
CA TRP A 77 20.87 -8.33 11.47
C TRP A 77 22.16 -8.98 12.00
N PRO A 78 23.38 -8.43 11.80
CA PRO A 78 24.62 -9.09 12.23
C PRO A 78 24.77 -9.24 13.75
N THR A 79 24.01 -8.48 14.54
CA THR A 79 24.06 -8.49 16.01
C THR A 79 23.05 -9.43 16.64
N MET A 80 22.13 -9.98 15.85
CA MET A 80 21.06 -10.85 16.33
C MET A 80 21.56 -12.24 16.71
N ASP A 81 20.98 -12.81 17.76
CA ASP A 81 21.13 -14.23 18.08
C ASP A 81 20.19 -15.11 17.24
N THR A 82 20.40 -16.44 17.28
CA THR A 82 19.60 -17.42 16.52
C THR A 82 18.10 -17.33 16.81
N HIS A 83 17.72 -17.06 18.06
CA HIS A 83 16.32 -16.96 18.45
C HIS A 83 15.68 -15.68 17.89
N GLN A 84 16.40 -14.56 17.91
CA GLN A 84 15.97 -13.30 17.30
C GLN A 84 15.82 -13.42 15.78
N TYR A 85 16.76 -14.06 15.08
CA TYR A 85 16.63 -14.34 13.65
C TYR A 85 15.37 -15.14 13.34
N MET A 86 15.10 -16.19 14.11
CA MET A 86 13.89 -17.02 13.97
C MET A 86 12.61 -16.19 14.16
N LEU A 87 12.56 -15.30 15.15
CA LEU A 87 11.40 -14.45 15.38
C LEU A 87 11.20 -13.44 14.23
N VAL A 88 12.26 -12.77 13.80
CA VAL A 88 12.18 -11.76 12.73
C VAL A 88 11.77 -12.39 11.41
N THR A 89 12.19 -13.61 11.11
CA THR A 89 11.80 -14.33 9.88
C THR A 89 10.39 -14.92 9.97
N LYS A 90 9.98 -15.39 11.14
CA LYS A 90 8.65 -15.96 11.37
C LYS A 90 7.53 -14.92 11.24
N ASN A 91 7.75 -13.70 11.70
CA ASN A 91 6.74 -12.63 11.66
C ASN A 91 6.22 -12.31 10.23
N PRO A 92 7.07 -11.98 9.23
CA PRO A 92 6.62 -11.75 7.86
C PRO A 92 6.04 -13.02 7.23
N ALA A 93 6.57 -14.21 7.55
CA ALA A 93 6.00 -15.47 7.06
C ALA A 93 4.56 -15.68 7.55
N ASN A 94 4.28 -15.42 8.83
CA ASN A 94 2.94 -15.47 9.38
C ASN A 94 2.02 -14.43 8.72
N ALA A 95 2.49 -13.20 8.52
CA ALA A 95 1.71 -12.16 7.85
C ALA A 95 1.37 -12.55 6.40
N VAL A 96 2.28 -13.19 5.67
CA VAL A 96 2.01 -13.74 4.34
C VAL A 96 0.99 -14.87 4.39
N ALA A 97 1.06 -15.76 5.37
CA ALA A 97 0.07 -16.82 5.55
C ALA A 97 -1.32 -16.27 5.89
N GLU A 98 -1.40 -15.25 6.75
CA GLU A 98 -2.65 -14.54 7.06
C GLU A 98 -3.24 -13.89 5.80
N MET A 99 -2.40 -13.25 4.96
CA MET A 99 -2.82 -12.67 3.69
C MET A 99 -3.36 -13.71 2.72
N ALA A 100 -2.69 -14.85 2.61
CA ALA A 100 -3.09 -15.94 1.74
C ALA A 100 -4.44 -16.55 2.15
N ASN A 101 -4.79 -16.49 3.44
CA ASN A 101 -6.05 -16.97 3.98
C ASN A 101 -7.19 -15.95 3.89
N LEU A 102 -6.95 -14.73 3.38
CA LEU A 102 -8.02 -13.76 3.18
C LEU A 102 -8.96 -14.20 2.06
N THR A 103 -10.25 -14.35 2.40
CA THR A 103 -11.29 -14.63 1.41
C THR A 103 -11.57 -13.38 0.59
N VAL A 104 -11.14 -13.38 -0.67
CA VAL A 104 -11.50 -12.35 -1.65
C VAL A 104 -12.70 -12.80 -2.48
N PRO A 105 -13.68 -11.91 -2.76
CA PRO A 105 -14.92 -12.30 -3.45
C PRO A 105 -14.71 -12.61 -4.94
N ALA A 106 -13.61 -12.16 -5.53
CA ALA A 106 -13.28 -12.36 -6.92
C ALA A 106 -11.76 -12.26 -7.14
N TYR A 107 -11.29 -12.80 -8.25
CA TYR A 107 -9.93 -12.61 -8.73
C TYR A 107 -9.79 -11.30 -9.50
N GLY A 108 -8.67 -10.61 -9.31
CA GLY A 108 -8.35 -9.35 -9.99
C GLY A 108 -7.99 -8.23 -9.01
N SER A 109 -8.23 -7.00 -9.44
CA SER A 109 -7.92 -5.79 -8.65
C SER A 109 -9.12 -5.36 -7.80
N LEU A 110 -8.83 -4.89 -6.58
CA LEU A 110 -9.83 -4.33 -5.67
C LEU A 110 -10.04 -2.85 -5.95
N TYR A 111 -11.30 -2.39 -5.95
CA TYR A 111 -11.66 -0.99 -6.13
C TYR A 111 -12.71 -0.60 -5.10
N LEU A 112 -12.69 0.67 -4.68
CA LEU A 112 -13.75 1.20 -3.84
C LEU A 112 -15.07 1.28 -4.64
N ALA A 113 -16.19 0.97 -4.00
CA ALA A 113 -17.51 0.97 -4.64
C ALA A 113 -17.86 2.32 -5.31
N THR A 114 -17.32 3.42 -4.79
CA THR A 114 -17.46 4.76 -5.38
C THR A 114 -16.87 4.87 -6.78
N HIS A 115 -15.80 4.11 -7.08
CA HIS A 115 -15.11 4.10 -8.37
C HIS A 115 -15.78 3.17 -9.39
N ALA A 116 -16.72 2.31 -8.98
CA ALA A 116 -17.43 1.41 -9.88
C ALA A 116 -18.25 2.16 -10.95
N ARG A 117 -18.69 3.39 -10.67
CA ARG A 117 -19.41 4.23 -11.65
C ARG A 117 -18.53 4.61 -12.85
N ASP A 118 -17.23 4.80 -12.64
CA ASP A 118 -16.28 5.16 -13.69
C ASP A 118 -15.96 3.95 -14.58
N LEU A 119 -15.82 2.77 -13.97
CA LEU A 119 -15.67 1.51 -14.71
C LEU A 119 -16.88 1.21 -15.60
N ARG A 120 -18.12 1.48 -15.12
CA ARG A 120 -19.34 1.27 -15.92
C ARG A 120 -19.45 2.22 -17.11
N LYS A 121 -18.90 3.44 -17.01
CA LYS A 121 -18.87 4.38 -18.15
C LYS A 121 -17.89 3.94 -19.22
N ASN A 122 -16.73 3.42 -18.83
CA ASN A 122 -15.71 2.97 -19.78
C ASN A 122 -16.02 1.60 -20.42
N GLY A 123 -16.75 0.72 -19.72
CA GLY A 123 -17.16 -0.59 -20.25
C GLY A 123 -18.21 -0.55 -21.37
N ARG A 124 -18.87 0.59 -21.63
CA ARG A 124 -19.88 0.74 -22.70
C ARG A 124 -19.30 1.25 -24.04
N ARG A 125 -17.97 1.31 -24.19
CA ARG A 125 -17.31 1.70 -25.45
C ARG A 125 -16.72 0.53 -26.25
N ARG A 126 -17.18 -0.69 -26.03
CA ARG A 126 -16.88 -1.83 -26.90
C ARG A 126 -18.15 -2.35 -27.54
#